data_AF-A0A256YPF9-F1
#
_entry.id   AF-A0A256YPF9-F1
#
_cell.length_a   1.000
_cell.length_b   1.000
_cell.length_c   1.000
_cell.angle_alpha   90.00
_cell.angle_beta   90.00
_cell.angle_gamma   90.00
#
_symmetry.space_group_name_H-M   'P 1'
#
loop_
_entity.id
_entity.type
_entity.pdbx_description
1 polymer ?
#
loop_
_entity_poly.entity_id
_entity_poly.type
_entity_poly.pdbx_seq_one_letter_code
_entity_poly.pdbx_strand_id
1 'polypeptide(L)'
;IIIPAGPTKIPAGPAISDFAKAKIPAGVEKGRIAVKKDTLVVKKGQPIPESLVSLLRKLEIRPIRVRLNVVGIFVNGKLYKRDVLDLIYKYLDMMKEAYRKALSLTINVGYPTKENIKYLLAKAYNQAKYLKEKFGG
;
A
#
# COMPACT_ATOMS: atom_id res chain seq x y z
N ILE A 1 -11.29 11.25 -6.29
CA ILE A 1 -12.39 10.28 -6.19
C ILE A 1 -12.54 9.63 -7.55
N ILE A 2 -12.38 8.30 -7.62
CA ILE A 2 -12.53 7.51 -8.84
C ILE A 2 -13.79 6.68 -8.69
N ILE A 3 -14.61 6.63 -9.74
CA ILE A 3 -15.73 5.70 -9.85
C ILE A 3 -15.28 4.57 -10.78
N PRO A 4 -15.24 3.31 -10.29
CA PRO A 4 -14.80 2.19 -11.09
C PRO A 4 -15.83 1.84 -12.17
N ALA A 5 -15.34 1.28 -13.28
CA ALA A 5 -16.15 0.66 -14.31
C ALA A 5 -16.86 -0.58 -13.76
N GLY A 6 -18.06 -0.85 -14.28
CA GLY A 6 -18.81 -2.04 -13.96
C GLY A 6 -20.31 -1.80 -13.72
N PRO A 7 -21.06 -2.89 -13.52
CA PRO A 7 -22.49 -2.82 -13.28
C PRO A 7 -22.79 -2.22 -11.91
N THR A 8 -23.73 -1.30 -11.86
CA THR A 8 -24.24 -0.73 -10.61
C THR A 8 -25.51 -1.46 -10.16
N LYS A 9 -25.94 -1.22 -8.92
CA LYS A 9 -27.22 -1.72 -8.40
C LYS A 9 -28.44 -0.88 -8.83
N ILE A 10 -28.24 0.16 -9.63
CA ILE A 10 -29.27 1.14 -9.97
C ILE A 10 -30.06 0.65 -11.20
N PRO A 11 -31.40 0.56 -11.14
CA PRO A 11 -32.21 0.16 -12.28
C PRO A 11 -32.15 1.19 -13.41
N ALA A 12 -32.38 0.75 -14.64
CA ALA A 12 -32.53 1.64 -15.79
C ALA A 12 -33.70 2.61 -15.56
N GLY A 13 -33.48 3.91 -15.79
CA GLY A 13 -34.47 4.94 -15.52
C GLY A 13 -33.87 6.34 -15.52
N PRO A 14 -34.55 7.35 -14.92
CA PRO A 14 -34.10 8.74 -14.92
C PRO A 14 -32.75 8.95 -14.23
N ALA A 15 -32.31 7.98 -13.41
CA ALA A 15 -30.99 7.98 -12.79
C ALA A 15 -29.83 8.09 -13.79
N ILE A 16 -30.01 7.69 -15.07
CA ILE A 16 -28.96 7.85 -16.09
C ILE A 16 -28.60 9.33 -16.34
N SER A 17 -29.55 10.24 -16.13
CA SER A 17 -29.32 11.69 -16.24
C SER A 17 -28.39 12.22 -15.13
N ASP A 18 -28.40 11.61 -13.94
CA ASP A 18 -27.49 11.98 -12.84
C ASP A 18 -26.03 11.65 -13.22
N PHE A 19 -25.79 10.51 -13.86
CA PHE A 19 -24.46 10.12 -14.35
C PHE A 19 -23.97 11.05 -15.46
N ALA A 20 -24.85 11.43 -16.40
CA ALA A 20 -24.53 12.37 -17.47
C ALA A 20 -24.17 13.77 -16.92
N LYS A 21 -24.94 14.29 -15.96
CA LYS A 21 -24.65 15.56 -15.26
C LYS A 21 -23.31 15.52 -14.53
N ALA A 22 -22.96 14.37 -13.95
CA ALA A 22 -21.69 14.15 -13.28
C ALA A 22 -20.51 13.85 -14.25
N LYS A 23 -20.73 13.92 -15.57
CA LYS A 23 -19.74 13.60 -16.62
C LYS A 23 -19.16 12.18 -16.51
N ILE A 24 -19.96 11.25 -16.00
CA ILE A 24 -19.58 9.83 -15.90
C ILE A 24 -20.19 9.09 -17.09
N PRO A 25 -19.37 8.44 -17.93
CA PRO A 25 -19.85 7.65 -19.05
C PRO A 25 -20.52 6.38 -18.54
N ALA A 26 -21.85 6.37 -18.52
CA ALA A 26 -22.67 5.23 -18.11
C ALA A 26 -23.62 4.78 -19.23
N GLY A 27 -23.98 3.51 -19.23
CA GLY A 27 -24.95 2.90 -20.15
C GLY A 27 -25.90 1.96 -19.43
N VAL A 28 -26.87 1.41 -20.14
CA VAL A 28 -27.77 0.38 -19.60
C VAL A 28 -27.24 -1.00 -19.99
N GLU A 29 -26.99 -1.85 -19.01
CA GLU A 29 -26.60 -3.25 -19.19
C GLU A 29 -27.48 -4.14 -18.32
N LYS A 30 -28.14 -5.15 -18.92
CA LYS A 30 -29.01 -6.11 -18.21
C LYS A 30 -30.06 -5.45 -17.31
N GLY A 31 -30.66 -4.35 -17.78
CA GLY A 31 -31.68 -3.60 -17.05
C GLY A 31 -31.16 -2.73 -15.90
N ARG A 32 -29.84 -2.61 -15.72
CA ARG A 32 -29.19 -1.76 -14.71
C ARG A 32 -28.26 -0.76 -15.37
N ILE A 33 -27.92 0.31 -14.67
CA ILE A 33 -26.92 1.28 -15.12
C ILE A 33 -25.53 0.68 -14.88
N ALA A 34 -24.65 0.73 -15.87
CA ALA A 34 -23.25 0.31 -15.77
C ALA A 34 -22.31 1.45 -16.17
N VAL A 35 -21.22 1.62 -15.44
CA VAL A 35 -20.17 2.59 -15.74
C VAL A 35 -19.23 1.98 -16.77
N LYS A 36 -19.04 2.65 -17.92
CA LYS A 36 -18.27 2.10 -19.05
C LYS A 36 -16.76 2.12 -18.83
N LYS A 37 -16.26 3.11 -18.08
CA LYS A 37 -14.83 3.27 -17.79
C LYS A 37 -14.60 3.97 -16.46
N ASP A 38 -13.47 3.64 -15.83
CA ASP A 38 -12.99 4.32 -14.63
C ASP A 38 -12.90 5.82 -14.89
N THR A 39 -13.58 6.60 -14.05
CA THR A 39 -13.68 8.04 -14.24
C THR A 39 -13.28 8.77 -12.96
N LEU A 40 -12.29 9.66 -13.09
CA LEU A 40 -11.88 10.57 -12.03
C LEU A 40 -12.88 11.74 -11.96
N VAL A 41 -13.72 11.75 -10.93
CA VAL A 41 -14.79 12.74 -10.78
C VAL A 41 -14.39 13.97 -9.96
N VAL A 42 -13.43 13.83 -9.04
CA VAL A 42 -12.93 14.95 -8.21
C VAL A 42 -11.44 14.72 -7.92
N LYS A 43 -10.61 15.77 -8.06
CA LYS A 43 -9.18 15.72 -7.68
C LYS A 43 -9.00 15.92 -6.17
N LYS A 44 -7.87 15.46 -5.64
CA LYS A 44 -7.54 15.68 -4.22
C LYS A 44 -7.52 17.19 -3.92
N GLY A 45 -8.21 17.61 -2.87
CA GLY A 45 -8.26 19.01 -2.42
C GLY A 45 -9.36 19.86 -3.06
N GLN A 46 -10.10 19.35 -4.05
CA GLN A 46 -11.24 20.08 -4.63
C GLN A 46 -12.54 19.79 -3.86
N PRO A 47 -13.45 20.78 -3.74
CA PRO A 47 -14.77 20.57 -3.17
C PRO A 47 -15.58 19.60 -4.04
N ILE A 48 -16.40 18.78 -3.40
CA ILE A 48 -17.27 17.81 -4.08
C ILE A 48 -18.58 18.53 -4.44
N PRO A 49 -18.96 18.61 -5.72
CA PRO A 49 -20.24 19.21 -6.12
C PRO A 49 -21.43 18.43 -5.54
N GLU A 50 -22.48 19.14 -5.13
CA GLU A 50 -23.67 18.54 -4.50
C GLU A 50 -24.35 17.47 -5.39
N SER A 51 -24.40 17.71 -6.69
CA SER A 51 -24.91 16.75 -7.69
C SER A 51 -24.18 15.40 -7.67
N LEU A 52 -22.89 15.41 -7.33
CA LEU A 52 -22.07 14.20 -7.23
C LEU A 52 -22.23 13.50 -5.88
N VAL A 53 -22.53 14.23 -4.80
CA VAL A 53 -22.72 13.65 -3.46
C VAL A 53 -23.89 12.67 -3.45
N SER A 54 -25.03 13.07 -4.02
CA SER A 54 -26.21 12.22 -4.12
C SER A 54 -25.94 10.94 -4.92
N LEU A 55 -25.19 11.06 -6.02
CA LEU A 55 -24.81 9.91 -6.85
C LEU A 55 -23.83 8.97 -6.14
N LEU A 56 -22.82 9.51 -5.45
CA LEU A 56 -21.86 8.70 -4.67
C LEU A 56 -22.56 7.93 -3.55
N ARG A 57 -23.57 8.52 -2.89
CA ARG A 57 -24.41 7.84 -1.90
C ARG A 57 -25.21 6.69 -2.54
N LYS A 58 -25.85 6.92 -3.69
CA LYS A 58 -26.58 5.87 -4.44
C LYS A 58 -25.68 4.73 -4.89
N LEU A 59 -24.42 5.03 -5.23
CA LEU A 59 -23.40 4.05 -5.59
C LEU A 59 -22.74 3.37 -4.38
N GLU A 60 -23.13 3.74 -3.16
CA GLU A 60 -22.52 3.26 -1.91
C GLU A 60 -21.00 3.56 -1.80
N ILE A 61 -20.51 4.52 -2.58
CA ILE A 61 -19.10 4.94 -2.57
C ILE A 61 -18.91 5.96 -1.44
N ARG A 62 -18.07 5.60 -0.46
CA ARG A 62 -17.69 6.46 0.67
C ARG A 62 -16.27 6.99 0.47
N PRO A 63 -16.07 8.15 -0.18
CA PRO A 63 -14.75 8.64 -0.57
C PRO A 63 -13.95 9.24 0.60
N ILE A 64 -14.62 9.64 1.67
CA ILE A 64 -14.01 10.27 2.85
C ILE A 64 -13.99 9.24 3.97
N ARG A 65 -12.80 8.92 4.46
CA ARG A 65 -12.63 8.15 5.70
C ARG A 65 -12.44 9.12 6.85
N VAL A 66 -13.45 9.22 7.72
CA VAL A 66 -13.32 9.92 8.99
C VAL A 66 -12.65 8.96 9.97
N ARG A 67 -11.52 9.35 10.54
CA ARG A 67 -10.86 8.63 11.62
C ARG A 67 -10.45 9.60 12.70
N LEU A 68 -10.50 9.13 13.95
CA LEU A 68 -9.86 9.82 15.05
C LEU A 68 -8.36 9.89 14.78
N ASN A 69 -7.84 11.10 14.80
CA ASN A 69 -6.44 11.37 14.55
C ASN A 69 -5.72 11.48 15.91
N VAL A 70 -5.25 10.36 16.45
CA VAL A 70 -4.51 10.35 17.72
C VAL A 70 -3.20 11.10 17.53
N VAL A 71 -3.05 12.24 18.22
CA VAL A 71 -1.84 13.08 18.17
C VAL A 71 -0.80 12.64 19.21
N GLY A 72 -1.24 11.98 20.26
CA GLY A 72 -0.39 11.38 21.28
C GLY A 72 -1.21 10.78 22.41
N ILE A 73 -0.55 10.03 23.28
CA ILE A 73 -1.13 9.43 24.49
C ILE A 73 -0.24 9.82 25.67
N PHE A 74 -0.85 10.31 26.75
CA PHE A 74 -0.16 10.58 28.00
C PHE A 74 -0.41 9.44 28.98
N VAL A 75 0.64 8.72 29.36
CA VAL A 75 0.55 7.58 30.29
C VAL A 75 1.74 7.62 31.24
N ASN A 76 1.49 7.44 32.54
CA ASN A 76 2.52 7.37 33.59
C ASN A 76 3.52 8.55 33.55
N GLY A 77 3.02 9.77 33.38
CA GLY A 77 3.85 10.98 33.35
C GLY A 77 4.61 11.21 32.03
N LYS A 78 4.43 10.36 31.02
CA LYS A 78 5.12 10.47 29.72
C LYS A 78 4.15 10.73 28.58
N LEU A 79 4.48 11.69 27.73
CA LEU A 79 3.77 11.97 26.49
C LEU A 79 4.38 11.16 25.34
N TYR A 80 3.63 10.20 24.84
CA TYR A 80 3.95 9.45 23.63
C TYR A 80 3.31 10.15 22.45
N LYS A 81 4.11 10.83 21.64
CA LYS A 81 3.67 11.47 20.40
C LYS A 81 3.46 10.41 19.30
N ARG A 82 2.79 10.82 18.22
CA ARG A 82 2.41 9.93 17.12
C ARG A 82 3.58 9.21 16.45
N ASP A 83 4.72 9.87 16.31
CA ASP A 83 5.96 9.29 15.80
C ASP A 83 6.38 8.04 16.58
N VAL A 84 6.21 8.05 17.90
CA VAL A 84 6.48 6.89 18.76
C VAL A 84 5.40 5.82 18.59
N LEU A 85 4.13 6.21 18.49
CA LEU A 85 3.03 5.26 18.27
C LEU A 85 3.14 4.55 16.91
N ASP A 86 3.61 5.26 15.89
CA ASP A 86 3.77 4.75 14.53
C ASP A 86 4.93 3.73 14.41
N LEU A 87 5.83 3.66 15.41
CA LEU A 87 6.91 2.66 15.44
C LEU A 87 6.38 1.23 15.44
N ILE A 88 5.18 0.97 15.96
CA ILE A 88 4.59 -0.37 16.00
C ILE A 88 4.50 -1.00 14.61
N TYR A 89 4.29 -0.19 13.57
CA TYR A 89 4.21 -0.64 12.18
C TYR A 89 5.58 -0.82 11.52
N LYS A 90 6.64 -0.24 12.09
CA LYS A 90 8.01 -0.26 11.54
C LYS A 90 8.91 -1.25 12.25
N TYR A 91 8.57 -1.61 13.49
CA TYR A 91 9.46 -2.36 14.38
C TYR A 91 9.90 -3.70 13.80
N LEU A 92 8.97 -4.43 13.18
CA LEU A 92 9.28 -5.74 12.58
C LEU A 92 10.26 -5.61 11.42
N ASP A 93 10.11 -4.60 10.57
CA ASP A 93 10.99 -4.39 9.43
C ASP A 93 12.36 -3.89 9.88
N MET A 94 12.42 -3.01 10.87
CA MET A 94 13.66 -2.56 11.50
C MET A 94 14.45 -3.73 12.10
N MET A 95 13.77 -4.65 12.80
CA MET A 95 14.40 -5.85 13.38
C MET A 95 14.97 -6.78 12.29
N LYS A 96 14.22 -7.01 11.22
CA LYS A 96 14.70 -7.80 10.07
C LYS A 96 15.91 -7.15 9.41
N GLU A 97 15.88 -5.83 9.24
CA GLU A 97 16.98 -5.08 8.65
C GLU A 97 18.23 -5.14 9.54
N ALA A 98 18.07 -4.95 10.85
CA ALA A 98 19.16 -5.06 11.82
C ALA A 98 19.79 -6.45 11.78
N TYR A 99 18.99 -7.52 11.75
CA TYR A 99 19.49 -8.89 11.61
C TYR A 99 20.28 -9.07 10.31
N ARG A 100 19.76 -8.61 9.17
CA ARG A 100 20.46 -8.69 7.88
C ARG A 100 21.79 -7.94 7.89
N LYS A 101 21.82 -6.75 8.50
CA LYS A 101 23.04 -5.95 8.65
C LYS A 101 24.07 -6.68 9.52
N ALA A 102 23.67 -7.22 10.66
CA ALA A 102 24.54 -8.00 11.54
C ALA A 102 25.09 -9.26 10.84
N LEU A 103 24.23 -10.00 10.13
CA LEU A 103 24.63 -11.18 9.37
C LEU A 103 25.62 -10.81 8.26
N SER A 104 25.35 -9.74 7.51
CA SER A 104 26.25 -9.25 6.47
C SER A 104 27.61 -8.83 7.04
N LEU A 105 27.61 -8.10 8.16
CA LEU A 105 28.83 -7.68 8.83
C LEU A 105 29.69 -8.88 9.21
N THR A 106 29.12 -9.85 9.93
CA THR A 106 29.84 -11.06 10.39
C THR A 106 30.41 -11.88 9.23
N ILE A 107 29.66 -12.05 8.14
CA ILE A 107 30.14 -12.74 6.92
C ILE A 107 31.29 -12.00 6.25
N ASN A 108 31.26 -10.66 6.24
CA ASN A 108 32.27 -9.86 5.58
C ASN A 108 33.58 -9.77 6.36
N VAL A 109 33.52 -9.71 7.69
CA VAL A 109 34.72 -9.76 8.54
C VAL A 109 35.23 -11.19 8.75
N GLY A 110 34.52 -12.20 8.26
CA GLY A 110 34.90 -13.61 8.39
C GLY A 110 34.72 -14.17 9.80
N TYR A 111 33.88 -13.55 10.63
CA TYR A 111 33.65 -14.00 12.00
C TYR A 111 32.56 -15.09 12.02
N PRO A 112 32.90 -16.34 12.42
CA PRO A 112 31.95 -17.44 12.39
C PRO A 112 30.94 -17.38 13.54
N THR A 113 29.67 -17.51 13.20
CA THR A 113 28.55 -17.69 14.14
C THR A 113 27.74 -18.93 13.75
N LYS A 114 26.89 -19.42 14.66
CA LYS A 114 26.03 -20.59 14.40
C LYS A 114 25.13 -20.38 13.18
N GLU A 115 24.69 -19.15 12.98
CA GLU A 115 23.79 -18.72 11.92
C GLU A 115 24.50 -18.56 10.57
N ASN A 116 25.81 -18.25 10.57
CA ASN A 116 26.53 -17.86 9.35
C ASN A 116 27.58 -18.85 8.84
N ILE A 117 27.96 -19.86 9.64
CA ILE A 117 29.08 -20.77 9.32
C ILE A 117 28.93 -21.47 7.97
N LYS A 118 27.70 -21.86 7.61
CA LYS A 118 27.40 -22.49 6.31
C LYS A 118 27.64 -21.52 5.14
N TYR A 119 27.29 -20.24 5.32
CA TYR A 119 27.52 -19.21 4.30
C TYR A 119 29.01 -18.90 4.14
N LEU A 120 29.77 -18.87 5.24
CA LEU A 120 31.22 -18.67 5.20
C LEU A 120 31.92 -19.81 4.44
N LEU A 121 31.57 -21.07 4.73
CA LEU A 121 32.14 -22.22 4.03
C LEU A 121 31.82 -22.21 2.53
N ALA A 122 30.56 -21.93 2.17
CA ALA A 122 30.16 -21.80 0.77
C ALA A 122 30.89 -20.66 0.05
N LYS A 123 31.06 -19.50 0.71
CA LYS A 123 31.80 -18.35 0.18
C LYS A 123 33.27 -18.72 -0.06
N ALA A 124 33.93 -19.35 0.91
CA ALA A 124 35.32 -19.77 0.80
C ALA A 124 35.53 -20.80 -0.33
N TYR A 125 34.63 -21.79 -0.43
CA TYR A 125 34.67 -22.78 -1.51
C TYR A 125 34.55 -22.13 -2.89
N ASN A 126 33.58 -21.24 -3.07
CA ASN A 126 33.38 -20.55 -4.35
C ASN A 126 34.55 -19.64 -4.72
N GLN A 127 35.16 -18.97 -3.73
CA GLN A 127 36.37 -18.16 -3.95
C GLN A 127 37.56 -19.03 -4.37
N ALA A 128 37.78 -20.17 -3.70
CA ALA A 128 38.83 -21.10 -4.08
C ALA A 128 38.63 -21.68 -5.49
N LYS A 129 37.39 -22.05 -5.83
CA LYS A 129 37.02 -22.52 -7.17
C LYS A 129 37.30 -21.44 -8.23
N TYR A 130 36.87 -20.20 -7.98
CA TYR A 130 37.11 -19.08 -8.90
C TYR A 130 38.60 -18.80 -9.11
N LEU A 131 39.40 -18.82 -8.05
CA LEU A 131 40.85 -18.62 -8.15
C LEU A 131 41.51 -19.76 -8.94
N LYS A 132 41.06 -21.01 -8.74
CA LYS A 132 41.52 -22.15 -9.54
C LYS A 132 41.20 -21.94 -11.02
N GLU A 133 39.97 -21.60 -11.39
CA GLU A 133 39.59 -21.38 -12.79
C GLU A 133 40.34 -20.20 -13.44
N LYS A 134 40.72 -19.19 -12.65
CA LYS A 134 41.37 -17.97 -13.16
C LYS A 134 42.90 -18.09 -13.30
N PHE A 135 43.55 -18.86 -12.42
CA PHE A 135 45.01 -18.92 -12.33
C PHE A 135 45.60 -20.34 -12.38
N GLY A 136 44.78 -21.37 -12.22
CA GLY A 136 45.16 -22.76 -12.38
C GLY A 136 44.74 -23.25 -13.76
N GLY A 137 45.73 -23.40 -14.65
CA GLY A 137 45.57 -24.17 -15.88
C GLY A 137 45.11 -25.61 -15.63
#